data_AF-A0A9W6B5H7-F1
#
_entry.id   AF-A0A9W6B5H7-F1
#
_cell.length_a   1.000
_cell.length_b   1.000
_cell.length_c   1.000
_cell.angle_alpha   90.00
_cell.angle_beta   90.00
_cell.angle_gamma   90.00
#
_symmetry.space_group_name_H-M   'P 1'
#
loop_
_entity.id
_entity.type
_entity.pdbx_description
1 polymer ?
#
loop_
_entity_poly.entity_id
_entity_poly.type
_entity_poly.pdbx_seq_one_letter_code
_entity_poly.pdbx_strand_id
1 'polypeptide(L)'
;MKLTKRKIVLASPLLIIAINFAIAFLFGKFIGKWAFIPIILIEWYLFVFFILRYTEKETRTAWLQKSKGSFGWNILALFIGILPLPLFLMHYETLDIWQVWLPWILLALINPWIEEFYWRGLLFEYSKNWSKWMAILFTSLVFALNHAVFGINSELNSGLIVIISTFIMGIIWGLVYELV
;
A
#
# COMPACT_ATOMS: atom_id res chain seq x y z
N MET A 1 12.46 -8.62 27.54
CA MET A 1 11.00 -8.42 27.38
C MET A 1 10.54 -9.16 26.13
N LYS A 2 9.59 -10.09 26.20
CA LYS A 2 9.09 -10.80 24.99
C LYS A 2 8.22 -9.86 24.16
N LEU A 3 8.50 -9.73 22.85
CA LEU A 3 7.68 -8.95 21.93
C LEU A 3 6.32 -9.65 21.73
N THR A 4 5.23 -8.90 21.82
CA THR A 4 3.89 -9.42 21.54
C THR A 4 3.61 -9.37 20.04
N LYS A 5 2.74 -10.26 19.53
CA LYS A 5 2.29 -10.24 18.12
C LYS A 5 1.86 -8.84 17.68
N ARG A 6 1.09 -8.15 18.53
CA ARG A 6 0.64 -6.78 18.31
C ARG A 6 1.79 -5.79 18.12
N LYS A 7 2.80 -5.81 18.99
CA LYS A 7 3.96 -4.92 18.85
C LYS A 7 4.71 -5.19 17.55
N ILE A 8 4.82 -6.46 17.16
CA ILE A 8 5.49 -6.86 15.92
C ILE A 8 4.71 -6.34 14.69
N VAL A 9 3.41 -6.60 14.62
CA VAL A 9 2.57 -6.15 13.49
C VAL A 9 2.55 -4.62 13.39
N LEU A 10 2.35 -3.90 14.50
CA LEU A 10 2.32 -2.42 14.45
C LEU A 10 3.70 -1.80 14.13
N ALA A 11 4.80 -2.50 14.38
CA ALA A 11 6.13 -2.04 13.98
C ALA A 11 6.52 -2.49 12.56
N SER A 12 5.84 -3.48 11.99
CA SER A 12 6.18 -4.06 10.69
C SER A 12 6.21 -3.06 9.53
N PRO A 13 5.36 -2.01 9.46
CA PRO A 13 5.49 -1.01 8.41
C PRO A 13 6.86 -0.34 8.38
N LEU A 14 7.43 -0.02 9.55
CA LEU A 14 8.74 0.65 9.62
C LEU A 14 9.87 -0.26 9.11
N LEU A 15 9.76 -1.56 9.38
CA LEU A 15 10.71 -2.55 8.87
C LEU A 15 10.59 -2.69 7.35
N ILE A 16 9.36 -2.79 6.83
CA ILE A 16 9.12 -2.92 5.38
C ILE A 16 9.62 -1.68 4.65
N ILE A 17 9.30 -0.48 5.15
CA ILE A 17 9.82 0.78 4.62
C ILE A 17 11.34 0.76 4.59
N ALA A 18 11.99 0.42 5.71
CA ALA A 18 13.46 0.38 5.77
C ALA A 18 14.07 -0.61 4.76
N ILE A 19 13.47 -1.79 4.60
CA ILE A 19 13.90 -2.77 3.60
C ILE A 19 13.68 -2.22 2.19
N ASN A 20 12.52 -1.63 1.89
CA ASN A 20 12.24 -1.05 0.59
C ASN A 20 13.24 0.05 0.23
N PHE A 21 13.58 0.95 1.17
CA PHE A 21 14.62 1.95 0.98
C PHE A 21 15.99 1.31 0.70
N ALA A 22 16.37 0.28 1.45
CA ALA A 22 17.63 -0.44 1.20
C ALA A 22 17.67 -1.05 -0.21
N ILE A 23 16.58 -1.70 -0.63
CA ILE A 23 16.45 -2.27 -1.99
C ILE A 23 16.50 -1.17 -3.05
N ALA A 24 15.82 -0.05 -2.82
CA ALA A 24 15.81 1.08 -3.73
C ALA A 24 17.20 1.68 -3.94
N PHE A 25 18.00 1.84 -2.88
CA PHE A 25 19.37 2.33 -3.01
C PHE A 25 20.32 1.29 -3.63
N LEU A 26 20.18 0.02 -3.27
CA LEU A 26 21.00 -1.06 -3.81
C LEU A 26 20.72 -1.25 -5.30
N PHE A 27 19.48 -1.55 -5.68
CA PHE A 27 19.10 -1.83 -7.07
C PHE A 27 19.02 -0.57 -7.92
N GLY A 28 18.66 0.58 -7.34
CA GLY A 28 18.63 1.86 -8.06
C GLY A 28 19.94 2.19 -8.75
N LYS A 29 21.07 1.89 -8.10
CA LYS A 29 22.41 2.07 -8.69
C LYS A 29 22.67 1.18 -9.91
N PHE A 30 22.05 0.00 -9.98
CA PHE A 30 22.32 -0.99 -11.04
C PHE A 30 21.31 -0.94 -12.19
N ILE A 31 20.03 -0.73 -11.88
CA ILE A 31 18.93 -0.83 -12.85
C ILE A 31 18.06 0.44 -12.93
N GLY A 32 18.44 1.50 -12.22
CA GLY A 32 17.78 2.81 -12.28
C GLY A 32 16.29 2.73 -11.97
N LYS A 33 15.46 3.29 -12.86
CA LYS A 33 14.00 3.30 -12.71
C LYS A 33 13.38 1.90 -12.55
N TRP A 34 14.01 0.86 -13.11
CA TRP A 34 13.53 -0.52 -13.00
C TRP A 34 13.67 -1.10 -11.58
N ALA A 35 14.35 -0.40 -10.66
CA ALA A 35 14.41 -0.77 -9.25
C ALA A 35 13.02 -0.87 -8.59
N PHE A 36 11.98 -0.27 -9.18
CA PHE A 36 10.59 -0.46 -8.71
C PHE A 36 10.18 -1.95 -8.69
N ILE A 37 10.66 -2.77 -9.63
CA ILE A 37 10.31 -4.19 -9.71
C ILE A 37 10.78 -4.95 -8.46
N PRO A 38 12.08 -4.98 -8.10
CA PRO A 38 12.52 -5.67 -6.90
C PRO A 38 11.95 -5.05 -5.62
N ILE A 39 11.69 -3.73 -5.57
CA ILE A 39 11.01 -3.09 -4.43
C ILE A 39 9.62 -3.71 -4.24
N ILE A 40 8.78 -3.69 -5.27
CA ILE A 40 7.40 -4.22 -5.22
C ILE A 40 7.39 -5.71 -4.88
N LEU A 41 8.26 -6.52 -5.49
CA LEU A 41 8.29 -7.96 -5.24
C LEU A 41 8.66 -8.29 -3.79
N ILE A 42 9.64 -7.59 -3.22
CA ILE A 42 10.05 -7.77 -1.83
C ILE A 42 8.97 -7.27 -0.89
N GLU A 43 8.38 -6.11 -1.17
CA GLU A 43 7.26 -5.57 -0.42
C GLU A 43 6.07 -6.54 -0.39
N TRP A 44 5.66 -7.05 -1.55
CA TRP A 44 4.58 -8.04 -1.65
C TRP A 44 4.89 -9.28 -0.83
N TYR A 45 6.12 -9.79 -0.90
CA TYR A 45 6.52 -10.94 -0.10
C TYR A 45 6.41 -10.66 1.40
N LEU A 46 6.85 -9.47 1.85
CA LEU A 46 6.76 -9.07 3.25
C LEU A 46 5.31 -8.87 3.70
N PHE A 47 4.48 -8.18 2.91
CA PHE A 47 3.05 -8.03 3.19
C PHE A 47 2.37 -9.38 3.31
N VAL A 48 2.54 -10.25 2.31
CA VAL A 48 1.96 -11.61 2.32
C VAL A 48 2.47 -12.41 3.52
N PHE A 49 3.76 -12.34 3.83
CA PHE A 49 4.33 -12.99 5.01
C PHE A 49 3.64 -12.51 6.29
N PHE A 50 3.53 -11.19 6.52
CA PHE A 50 2.90 -10.65 7.72
C PHE A 50 1.40 -10.99 7.77
N ILE A 51 0.69 -10.86 6.66
CA ILE A 51 -0.73 -11.23 6.57
C ILE A 51 -0.91 -12.70 6.96
N LEU A 52 -0.22 -13.63 6.29
CA LEU A 52 -0.39 -15.07 6.54
C LEU A 52 0.10 -15.50 7.93
N ARG A 53 1.17 -14.88 8.44
CA ARG A 53 1.78 -15.24 9.72
C ARG A 53 0.98 -14.78 10.93
N TYR A 54 0.29 -13.65 10.81
CA TYR A 54 -0.36 -12.96 11.92
C TYR A 54 -1.89 -12.92 11.83
N THR A 55 -2.50 -13.57 10.83
CA THR A 55 -3.95 -13.74 10.75
C THR A 55 -4.35 -15.19 10.52
N GLU A 56 -5.58 -15.51 10.90
CA GLU A 56 -6.20 -16.79 10.59
C GLU A 56 -6.93 -16.72 9.24
N LYS A 57 -7.26 -17.88 8.67
CA LYS A 57 -7.91 -17.94 7.35
C LYS A 57 -9.26 -17.24 7.39
N GLU A 58 -9.99 -17.45 8.47
CA GLU A 58 -11.31 -16.91 8.77
C GLU A 58 -11.29 -15.39 8.77
N THR A 59 -10.28 -14.77 9.40
CA THR A 59 -10.09 -13.31 9.40
C THR A 59 -9.89 -12.77 7.98
N ARG A 60 -9.04 -13.42 7.17
CA ARG A 60 -8.79 -12.99 5.78
C ARG A 60 -10.01 -13.16 4.89
N THR A 61 -10.76 -14.23 5.07
CA THR A 61 -12.02 -14.45 4.34
C THR A 61 -13.07 -13.41 4.73
N ALA A 62 -13.08 -12.94 5.98
CA ALA A 62 -13.98 -11.86 6.39
C ALA A 62 -13.69 -10.54 5.65
N TRP A 63 -12.44 -10.23 5.31
CA TRP A 63 -12.07 -9.03 4.53
C TRP A 63 -12.57 -9.05 3.08
N LEU A 64 -12.90 -10.23 2.54
CA LEU A 64 -13.46 -10.40 1.20
C LEU A 64 -14.99 -10.32 1.17
N GLN A 65 -15.64 -10.11 2.32
CA GLN A 65 -17.08 -9.98 2.37
C GLN A 65 -17.53 -8.70 1.67
N LYS A 66 -18.77 -8.72 1.16
CA LYS A 66 -19.37 -7.55 0.53
C LYS A 66 -19.47 -6.41 1.56
N SER A 67 -19.09 -5.22 1.12
CA SER A 67 -19.25 -3.97 1.88
C SER A 67 -20.71 -3.79 2.33
N LYS A 68 -20.92 -3.36 3.58
CA LYS A 68 -22.26 -3.20 4.20
C LYS A 68 -22.72 -1.75 4.22
N GLY A 69 -21.82 -0.80 4.01
CA GLY A 69 -22.13 0.64 3.94
C GLY A 69 -22.85 1.07 2.65
N SER A 70 -23.13 2.37 2.57
CA SER A 70 -23.86 2.96 1.46
C SER A 70 -23.07 2.88 0.14
N PHE A 71 -23.79 2.78 -0.97
CA PHE A 71 -23.20 2.73 -2.31
C PHE A 71 -22.29 3.94 -2.62
N GLY A 72 -22.58 5.10 -2.04
CA GLY A 72 -21.77 6.32 -2.20
C GLY A 72 -20.33 6.16 -1.70
N TRP A 73 -20.11 5.44 -0.59
CA TRP A 73 -18.76 5.19 -0.08
C TRP A 73 -17.96 4.26 -1.00
N ASN A 74 -18.62 3.28 -1.63
CA ASN A 74 -17.98 2.40 -2.60
C ASN A 74 -17.54 3.20 -3.85
N ILE A 75 -18.40 4.11 -4.35
CA ILE A 75 -18.03 5.00 -5.45
C ILE A 75 -16.85 5.88 -5.06
N LEU A 76 -16.86 6.47 -3.87
CA LEU A 76 -15.77 7.31 -3.40
C LEU A 76 -14.45 6.53 -3.35
N ALA A 77 -14.45 5.32 -2.79
CA ALA A 77 -13.27 4.48 -2.71
C ALA A 77 -12.67 4.19 -4.10
N LEU A 78 -13.53 3.88 -5.08
CA LEU A 78 -13.12 3.65 -6.46
C LEU A 78 -12.57 4.93 -7.10
N PHE A 79 -13.23 6.08 -6.91
CA PHE A 79 -12.80 7.35 -7.46
C PHE A 79 -11.41 7.75 -6.94
N ILE A 80 -11.15 7.54 -5.65
CA ILE A 80 -9.83 7.76 -5.07
C ILE A 80 -8.79 6.81 -5.64
N GLY A 81 -9.13 5.53 -5.86
CA GLY A 81 -8.22 4.56 -6.45
C GLY A 81 -7.84 4.82 -7.91
N ILE A 82 -8.67 5.54 -8.66
CA ILE A 82 -8.37 5.96 -10.03
C ILE A 82 -7.68 7.32 -10.10
N LEU A 83 -7.43 8.03 -8.99
CA LEU A 83 -6.70 9.30 -9.00
C LEU A 83 -5.29 9.24 -9.62
N PRO A 84 -4.55 8.11 -9.58
CA PRO A 84 -3.30 7.99 -10.33
C PRO A 84 -3.48 7.85 -11.86
N LEU A 85 -4.69 7.54 -12.35
CA LEU A 85 -4.95 7.28 -13.77
C LEU A 85 -4.68 8.50 -14.67
N PRO A 86 -5.06 9.74 -14.34
CA PRO A 86 -4.70 10.91 -15.14
C PRO A 86 -3.19 11.08 -15.33
N LEU A 87 -2.38 10.85 -14.29
CA LEU A 87 -0.91 10.89 -14.40
C LEU A 87 -0.40 9.81 -15.36
N PHE A 88 -0.99 8.61 -15.29
CA PHE A 88 -0.68 7.53 -16.21
C PHE A 88 -1.05 7.86 -17.66
N LEU A 89 -2.20 8.49 -17.89
CA LEU A 89 -2.64 8.94 -19.21
C LEU A 89 -1.77 10.06 -19.77
N MET A 90 -1.23 10.94 -18.91
CA MET A 90 -0.30 12.00 -19.30
C MET A 90 1.09 11.47 -19.67
N HIS A 91 1.42 10.25 -19.24
CA HIS A 91 2.71 9.59 -19.47
C HIS A 91 2.56 8.25 -20.19
N TYR A 92 1.55 8.12 -21.06
CA TYR A 92 1.22 6.87 -21.73
C TYR A 92 2.34 6.37 -22.66
N GLU A 93 3.22 7.26 -23.13
CA GLU A 93 4.42 6.93 -23.92
C GLU A 93 5.36 5.98 -23.18
N THR A 94 5.28 5.93 -21.85
CA THR A 94 6.04 4.95 -21.04
C THR A 94 5.62 3.50 -21.33
N LEU A 95 4.47 3.30 -21.99
CA LEU A 95 3.91 2.00 -22.39
C LEU A 95 4.25 1.63 -23.84
N ASP A 96 5.13 2.34 -24.54
CA ASP A 96 5.40 2.05 -25.96
C ASP A 96 6.02 0.66 -26.21
N ILE A 97 6.46 -0.04 -25.16
CA ILE A 97 7.02 -1.39 -25.24
C ILE A 97 6.18 -2.40 -24.45
N TRP A 98 5.86 -3.54 -25.05
CA TRP A 98 4.99 -4.57 -24.44
C TRP A 98 5.55 -5.15 -23.13
N GLN A 99 6.88 -5.14 -22.97
CA GLN A 99 7.58 -5.59 -21.76
C GLN A 99 7.19 -4.76 -20.52
N VAL A 100 6.66 -3.56 -20.72
CA VAL A 100 6.15 -2.69 -19.64
C VAL A 100 4.69 -3.02 -19.32
N TRP A 101 3.90 -3.46 -20.30
CA TRP A 101 2.47 -3.74 -20.14
C TRP A 101 2.22 -4.85 -19.12
N LEU A 102 2.92 -5.98 -19.28
CA LEU A 102 2.70 -7.15 -18.43
C LEU A 102 2.99 -6.84 -16.94
N PRO A 103 4.14 -6.26 -16.56
CA PRO A 103 4.38 -5.81 -15.19
C PRO A 103 3.31 -4.84 -14.67
N TRP A 104 2.85 -3.88 -15.48
CA TRP A 104 1.82 -2.93 -15.06
C TRP A 104 0.46 -3.56 -14.84
N ILE A 105 0.03 -4.46 -15.74
CA ILE A 105 -1.23 -5.18 -15.59
C ILE A 105 -1.18 -6.05 -14.33
N LEU A 106 -0.08 -6.77 -14.12
CA LEU A 106 0.10 -7.57 -12.90
C LEU A 106 0.08 -6.68 -11.65
N LEU A 107 0.75 -5.53 -11.68
CA LEU A 107 0.72 -4.57 -10.59
C LEU A 107 -0.71 -4.08 -10.33
N ALA A 108 -1.43 -3.62 -11.36
CA ALA A 108 -2.79 -3.10 -11.21
C ALA A 108 -3.79 -4.16 -10.70
N LEU A 109 -3.61 -5.43 -11.06
CA LEU A 109 -4.50 -6.51 -10.65
C LEU A 109 -4.17 -7.08 -9.27
N ILE A 110 -2.90 -7.11 -8.87
CA ILE A 110 -2.45 -7.78 -7.63
C ILE A 110 -2.25 -6.78 -6.50
N ASN A 111 -1.61 -5.64 -6.80
CA ASN A 111 -1.18 -4.68 -5.79
C ASN A 111 -2.33 -4.20 -4.89
N PRO A 112 -3.51 -3.80 -5.42
CA PRO A 112 -4.59 -3.30 -4.57
C PRO A 112 -5.02 -4.30 -3.50
N TRP A 113 -5.03 -5.60 -3.82
CA TRP A 113 -5.43 -6.62 -2.85
C TRP A 113 -4.42 -6.80 -1.74
N ILE A 114 -3.13 -6.93 -2.09
CA ILE A 114 -2.08 -7.16 -1.10
C ILE A 114 -1.92 -5.93 -0.21
N GLU A 115 -1.91 -4.73 -0.79
CA GLU A 115 -1.81 -3.48 -0.05
C GLU A 115 -3.01 -3.29 0.89
N GLU A 116 -4.25 -3.41 0.40
CA GLU A 116 -5.41 -3.21 1.28
C GLU A 116 -5.51 -4.28 2.37
N PHE A 117 -5.15 -5.53 2.09
CA PHE A 117 -5.11 -6.58 3.11
C PHE A 117 -4.09 -6.30 4.20
N TYR A 118 -2.97 -5.66 3.86
CA TYR A 118 -1.97 -5.28 4.82
C TYR A 118 -2.36 -4.00 5.59
N TRP A 119 -2.60 -2.91 4.88
CA TRP A 119 -2.84 -1.59 5.47
C TRP A 119 -4.18 -1.49 6.19
N ARG A 120 -5.26 -2.01 5.58
CA ARG A 120 -6.63 -1.91 6.10
C ARG A 120 -7.08 -3.19 6.77
N GLY A 121 -6.67 -4.36 6.28
CA GLY A 121 -6.94 -5.63 6.97
C GLY A 121 -6.10 -5.79 8.24
N LEU A 122 -4.82 -6.07 8.06
CA LEU A 122 -3.92 -6.48 9.14
C LEU A 122 -3.66 -5.37 10.16
N LEU A 123 -3.30 -4.15 9.72
CA LEU A 123 -2.96 -3.09 10.66
C LEU A 123 -4.18 -2.59 11.46
N PHE A 124 -5.38 -2.53 10.88
CA PHE A 124 -6.59 -2.18 11.64
C PHE A 124 -6.94 -3.27 12.66
N GLU A 125 -6.87 -4.55 12.29
CA GLU A 125 -7.14 -5.65 13.22
C GLU A 125 -6.26 -5.55 14.49
N TYR A 126 -4.98 -5.21 14.31
CA TYR A 126 -4.04 -5.06 15.42
C TYR A 126 -4.05 -3.67 16.10
N SER A 127 -4.75 -2.69 15.53
CA SER A 127 -4.98 -1.37 16.11
C SER A 127 -6.41 -1.14 16.63
N LYS A 128 -7.28 -2.15 16.62
CA LYS A 128 -8.69 -2.07 17.08
C LYS A 128 -8.92 -1.53 18.51
N ASN A 129 -7.91 -1.59 19.37
CA ASN A 129 -7.96 -1.05 20.73
C ASN A 129 -7.64 0.46 20.78
N TRP A 130 -7.32 1.08 19.65
CA TRP A 130 -7.12 2.52 19.54
C TRP A 130 -8.44 3.22 19.21
N SER A 131 -8.47 4.54 19.34
CA SER A 131 -9.56 5.30 18.73
C SER A 131 -9.52 5.15 17.21
N LYS A 132 -10.69 5.17 16.57
CA LYS A 132 -10.82 5.05 15.11
C LYS A 132 -9.88 6.01 14.36
N TRP A 133 -9.85 7.27 14.80
CA TRP A 133 -8.97 8.29 14.21
C TRP A 133 -7.50 7.98 14.40
N MET A 134 -7.09 7.43 15.54
CA MET A 134 -5.69 7.07 15.76
C MET A 134 -5.27 5.91 14.85
N ALA A 135 -6.12 4.90 14.65
CA ALA A 135 -5.89 3.81 13.71
C ALA A 135 -5.76 4.36 12.27
N ILE A 136 -6.76 5.13 11.81
CA ILE A 136 -6.78 5.73 10.47
C ILE A 136 -5.55 6.60 10.22
N LEU A 137 -5.21 7.52 11.13
CA LEU A 137 -4.08 8.43 10.95
C LEU A 137 -2.76 7.66 10.95
N PHE A 138 -2.60 6.68 11.84
CA PHE A 138 -1.40 5.85 11.86
C PHE A 138 -1.22 5.09 10.56
N THR A 139 -2.22 4.33 10.11
CA THR A 139 -2.12 3.51 8.90
C THR A 139 -1.92 4.38 7.66
N SER A 140 -2.60 5.52 7.58
CA SER A 140 -2.45 6.48 6.47
C SER A 140 -1.05 7.07 6.43
N LEU A 141 -0.48 7.41 7.58
CA LEU A 141 0.87 7.97 7.66
C LEU A 141 1.91 6.94 7.21
N VAL A 142 1.87 5.71 7.73
CA VAL A 142 2.85 4.69 7.32
C VAL A 142 2.66 4.24 5.87
N PHE A 143 1.43 4.23 5.37
CA PHE A 143 1.12 4.02 3.94
C PHE A 143 1.79 5.10 3.07
N ALA A 144 1.63 6.37 3.43
CA ALA A 144 2.20 7.49 2.68
C ALA A 144 3.73 7.51 2.72
N LEU A 145 4.31 7.24 3.89
CA LEU A 145 5.77 7.15 4.06
C LEU A 145 6.35 5.99 3.27
N ASN A 146 5.61 4.88 3.13
CA ASN A 146 6.03 3.77 2.30
C ASN A 146 6.15 4.18 0.82
N HIS A 147 5.24 5.02 0.33
CA HIS A 147 5.28 5.51 -1.05
C HIS A 147 6.47 6.43 -1.35
N ALA A 148 7.08 7.04 -0.32
CA ALA A 148 8.27 7.87 -0.51
C ALA A 148 9.46 7.09 -1.11
N VAL A 149 9.47 5.75 -0.96
CA VAL A 149 10.55 4.90 -1.51
C VAL A 149 10.63 4.98 -3.04
N PHE A 150 9.50 5.12 -3.72
CA PHE A 150 9.47 5.16 -5.18
C PHE A 150 10.12 6.44 -5.72
N GLY A 151 10.13 7.51 -4.95
CA GLY A 151 10.77 8.78 -5.30
C GLY A 151 12.30 8.74 -5.40
N ILE A 152 12.96 7.69 -4.90
CA ILE A 152 14.42 7.55 -4.94
C ILE A 152 14.91 7.34 -6.37
N ASN A 153 14.16 6.58 -7.17
CA ASN A 153 14.54 6.16 -8.52
C ASN A 153 13.56 6.65 -9.61
N SER A 154 12.61 7.52 -9.26
CA SER A 154 11.58 8.03 -10.15
C SER A 154 11.26 9.49 -9.83
N GLU A 155 11.55 10.39 -10.77
CA GLU A 155 11.20 11.81 -10.64
C GLU A 155 9.68 12.01 -10.53
N LEU A 156 8.90 11.27 -11.31
CA LEU A 156 7.42 11.32 -11.30
C LEU A 156 6.84 10.95 -9.93
N ASN A 157 7.46 10.00 -9.23
CA ASN A 157 7.02 9.54 -7.91
C ASN A 157 7.80 10.21 -6.76
N SER A 158 8.48 11.32 -7.01
CA SER A 158 9.28 12.03 -6.01
C SER A 158 8.56 13.23 -5.41
N GLY A 159 9.07 13.69 -4.26
CA GLY A 159 8.62 14.92 -3.61
C GLY A 159 7.42 14.76 -2.67
N LEU A 160 7.10 15.87 -2.00
CA LEU A 160 6.06 15.92 -0.96
C LEU A 160 4.65 15.70 -1.52
N ILE A 161 4.42 16.00 -2.81
CA ILE A 161 3.10 15.85 -3.42
C ILE A 161 2.61 14.40 -3.36
N VAL A 162 3.50 13.43 -3.58
CA VAL A 162 3.19 12.00 -3.53
C VAL A 162 2.86 11.57 -2.11
N ILE A 163 3.62 12.06 -1.12
CA ILE A 163 3.37 11.73 0.29
C ILE A 163 2.03 12.33 0.74
N ILE A 164 1.75 13.59 0.38
CA ILE A 164 0.50 14.25 0.73
C ILE A 164 -0.69 13.57 0.06
N SER A 165 -0.60 13.26 -1.25
CA SER A 165 -1.68 12.63 -1.99
C SER A 165 -1.96 11.22 -1.45
N THR A 166 -0.95 10.40 -1.25
CA THR A 166 -1.10 9.06 -0.68
C THR A 166 -1.57 9.09 0.78
N PHE A 167 -1.19 10.11 1.56
CA PHE A 167 -1.75 10.29 2.90
C PHE A 167 -3.25 10.58 2.88
N ILE A 168 -3.71 11.46 1.97
CA ILE A 168 -5.13 11.77 1.79
C ILE A 168 -5.90 10.53 1.31
N MET A 169 -5.37 9.81 0.31
CA MET A 169 -5.93 8.52 -0.13
C MET A 169 -6.02 7.54 1.04
N GLY A 170 -4.94 7.48 1.82
CA GLY A 170 -4.79 6.85 3.11
C GLY A 170 -6.01 6.99 4.00
N ILE A 171 -6.33 8.26 4.31
CA ILE A 171 -7.41 8.66 5.19
C ILE A 171 -8.77 8.26 4.60
N ILE A 172 -9.00 8.54 3.31
CA ILE A 172 -10.31 8.28 2.70
C ILE A 172 -10.61 6.77 2.70
N TRP A 173 -9.66 5.94 2.30
CA TRP A 173 -9.85 4.48 2.34
C TRP A 173 -9.94 3.94 3.77
N GLY A 174 -9.22 4.52 4.74
CA GLY A 174 -9.40 4.19 6.15
C GLY A 174 -10.79 4.53 6.69
N LEU A 175 -11.35 5.67 6.26
CA LEU A 175 -12.73 6.05 6.57
C LEU A 175 -13.74 5.11 5.93
N VAL A 176 -13.54 4.75 4.65
CA VAL A 176 -14.39 3.78 3.97
C VAL A 176 -14.36 2.46 4.73
N TYR A 177 -13.19 1.94 5.10
CA TYR A 177 -13.07 0.67 5.83
C TYR A 177 -13.80 0.67 7.19
N GLU A 178 -13.79 1.79 7.92
CA GLU A 178 -14.45 1.89 9.24
C GLU A 178 -15.95 2.19 9.20
N LEU A 179 -16.45 2.73 8.07
CA LEU A 179 -17.83 3.19 7.93
C LEU A 179 -18.71 2.25 7.08
N VAL A 180 -18.12 1.24 6.45
CA VAL A 180 -18.75 0.39 5.41
C VAL A 180 -18.56 -1.08 5.73
#